data_AF-A0A4S2VMK7-F1
#
_entry.id   AF-A0A4S2VMK7-F1
#
_cell.length_a   1.000
_cell.length_b   1.000
_cell.length_c   1.000
_cell.angle_alpha   90.00
_cell.angle_beta   90.00
_cell.angle_gamma   90.00
#
_symmetry.space_group_name_H-M   'P 1'
#
loop_
_entity.id
_entity.type
_entity.pdbx_description
1 polymer ?
#
loop_
_entity_poly.entity_id
_entity_poly.type
_entity_poly.pdbx_seq_one_letter_code
_entity_poly.pdbx_strand_id
1 'polypeptide(L)'
;MLKPYRLAALLLALSALPAVPSAVAAPAPAVPAAAPEGHTADQIGRFLVRFYGEHGPSDHDRRHHVSQVLLERQRTTAESDVLLCAQNEPQDIAIGPVTVAQAAGVGWATVTTHWGSDRTDTFTAYVRLDSRPIRIDDVICAG
;
A
#
# COMPACT_ATOMS: atom_id res chain seq x y z
N MET A 1 -44.12 37.13 19.91
CA MET A 1 -43.89 38.53 20.36
C MET A 1 -43.24 39.31 19.23
N LEU A 2 -43.81 40.47 18.87
CA LEU A 2 -43.46 41.33 17.73
C LEU A 2 -42.48 42.45 18.13
N LYS A 3 -41.44 42.69 17.29
CA LYS A 3 -40.72 43.97 16.96
C LYS A 3 -40.14 44.84 18.11
N PRO A 4 -39.26 45.86 17.91
CA PRO A 4 -38.99 46.61 16.68
C PRO A 4 -37.53 46.91 16.28
N TYR A 5 -37.43 47.34 15.02
CA TYR A 5 -36.41 48.13 14.31
C TYR A 5 -35.55 49.09 15.13
N ARG A 6 -34.31 49.32 14.68
CA ARG A 6 -33.82 50.67 14.34
C ARG A 6 -32.89 50.68 13.11
N LEU A 7 -33.28 51.52 12.15
CA LEU A 7 -32.43 52.05 11.09
C LEU A 7 -31.39 53.02 11.68
N ALA A 8 -30.13 52.87 11.29
CA ALA A 8 -29.11 53.91 11.32
C ALA A 8 -28.22 53.66 10.09
N ALA A 9 -28.42 54.42 9.02
CA ALA A 9 -27.72 55.67 8.72
C ALA A 9 -26.30 55.41 8.17
N LEU A 10 -26.23 55.58 6.85
CA LEU A 10 -25.12 56.04 6.00
C LEU A 10 -23.80 56.39 6.73
N LEU A 11 -22.68 55.88 6.21
CA LEU A 11 -21.50 56.69 5.89
C LEU A 11 -20.57 55.90 4.96
N LEU A 12 -20.59 56.30 3.69
CA LEU A 12 -19.58 55.98 2.69
C LEU A 12 -18.23 56.56 3.15
N ALA A 13 -17.28 55.70 3.48
CA ALA A 13 -15.86 56.05 3.53
C ALA A 13 -15.15 55.28 2.42
N LEU A 14 -15.01 55.96 1.28
CA LEU A 14 -14.26 55.48 0.12
C LEU A 14 -12.76 55.67 0.40
N SER A 15 -12.14 54.68 1.03
CA SER A 15 -10.68 54.66 1.24
C SER A 15 -10.01 54.27 -0.08
N ALA A 16 -9.40 55.24 -0.76
CA ALA A 16 -8.54 54.99 -1.91
C ALA A 16 -7.34 54.15 -1.47
N LEU A 17 -7.31 52.88 -1.87
CA LEU A 17 -6.13 52.02 -1.72
C LEU A 17 -5.10 52.40 -2.80
N PRO A 18 -3.80 52.54 -2.45
CA PRO A 18 -2.75 52.63 -3.44
C PRO A 18 -2.66 51.30 -4.19
N ALA A 19 -2.70 51.36 -5.52
CA ALA A 19 -2.46 50.23 -6.38
C ALA A 19 -1.02 49.73 -6.16
N VAL A 20 -0.89 48.59 -5.47
CA VAL A 20 0.37 47.85 -5.41
C VAL A 20 0.64 47.27 -6.80
N PRO A 21 1.82 47.50 -7.40
CA PRO A 21 2.17 46.86 -8.65
C PRO A 21 2.18 45.34 -8.43
N SER A 22 1.41 44.61 -9.25
CA SER A 22 1.51 43.15 -9.32
C SER A 22 2.89 42.79 -9.82
N ALA A 23 3.78 42.44 -8.90
CA ALA A 23 5.01 41.75 -9.24
C ALA A 23 4.62 40.43 -9.89
N VAL A 24 4.93 40.29 -11.17
CA VAL A 24 4.85 39.00 -11.87
C VAL A 24 5.80 38.07 -11.12
N ALA A 25 5.22 37.16 -10.33
CA ALA A 25 5.98 36.10 -9.69
C ALA A 25 6.60 35.25 -10.80
N ALA A 26 7.93 35.27 -10.88
CA ALA A 26 8.67 34.36 -11.73
C ALA A 26 8.27 32.91 -11.35
N PRO A 27 8.15 31.99 -12.33
CA PRO A 27 7.84 30.60 -12.03
C PRO A 27 8.92 30.07 -11.08
N ALA A 28 8.49 29.68 -9.87
CA ALA A 28 9.38 29.02 -8.94
C ALA A 28 9.96 27.76 -9.63
N PRO A 29 11.26 27.48 -9.50
CA PRO A 29 11.82 26.25 -10.03
C PRO A 29 11.05 25.08 -9.41
N ALA A 30 10.50 24.21 -10.27
CA ALA A 30 9.85 22.99 -9.83
C ALA A 30 10.90 22.15 -9.10
N VAL A 31 10.78 22.06 -7.78
CA VAL A 31 11.60 21.16 -6.98
C VAL A 31 11.25 19.76 -7.45
N PRO A 32 12.21 18.93 -7.91
CA PRO A 32 11.92 17.56 -8.27
C PRO A 32 11.29 16.88 -7.05
N ALA A 33 10.10 16.31 -7.23
CA ALA A 33 9.44 15.55 -6.19
C ALA A 33 10.42 14.50 -5.66
N ALA A 34 10.62 14.47 -4.34
CA ALA A 34 11.49 13.50 -3.70
C ALA A 34 11.13 12.09 -4.21
N ALA A 35 12.14 11.33 -4.62
CA ALA A 35 11.93 9.95 -5.01
C ALA A 35 11.19 9.22 -3.87
N PRO A 36 10.19 8.38 -4.17
CA PRO A 36 9.45 7.69 -3.13
C PRO A 36 10.42 6.92 -2.23
N GLU A 37 10.39 7.21 -0.93
CA GLU A 37 11.18 6.50 0.05
C GLU A 37 10.58 5.11 0.27
N GLY A 38 11.11 4.10 -0.44
CA GLY A 38 10.70 2.71 -0.24
C GLY A 38 10.75 1.86 -1.50
N HIS A 39 10.31 0.61 -1.36
CA HIS A 39 10.26 -0.33 -2.50
C HIS A 39 9.23 0.10 -3.54
N THR A 40 9.61 0.01 -4.80
CA THR A 40 8.73 0.23 -5.95
C THR A 40 7.86 -1.01 -6.21
N ALA A 41 6.79 -0.83 -7.00
CA ALA A 41 5.93 -1.92 -7.44
C ALA A 41 6.74 -3.05 -8.12
N ASP A 42 7.71 -2.69 -8.98
CA ASP A 42 8.55 -3.65 -9.68
C ASP A 42 9.49 -4.42 -8.73
N GLN A 43 10.05 -3.75 -7.71
CA GLN A 43 10.89 -4.41 -6.72
C GLN A 43 10.08 -5.41 -5.89
N ILE A 44 8.86 -5.03 -5.48
CA ILE A 44 7.94 -5.89 -4.76
C ILE A 44 7.50 -7.05 -5.65
N GLY A 45 7.17 -6.81 -6.92
CA GLY A 45 6.73 -7.85 -7.85
C GLY A 45 7.82 -8.91 -8.06
N ARG A 46 9.06 -8.49 -8.33
CA ARG A 46 10.20 -9.43 -8.43
C ARG A 46 10.46 -10.18 -7.13
N PHE A 47 10.30 -9.51 -5.99
CA PHE A 47 10.40 -10.16 -4.69
C PHE A 47 9.32 -11.23 -4.53
N LEU A 48 8.05 -10.93 -4.80
CA LEU A 48 6.94 -11.87 -4.65
C LEU A 48 7.08 -13.07 -5.59
N VAL A 49 7.45 -12.85 -6.85
CA VAL A 49 7.70 -13.93 -7.82
C VAL A 49 8.80 -14.87 -7.33
N ARG A 50 9.93 -14.33 -6.85
CA ARG A 50 11.02 -15.16 -6.30
C ARG A 50 10.61 -15.82 -4.99
N PHE A 51 9.91 -15.10 -4.13
CA PHE A 51 9.54 -15.55 -2.79
C PHE A 51 8.55 -16.71 -2.88
N TYR A 52 7.51 -16.62 -3.71
CA TYR A 52 6.56 -17.71 -3.87
C TYR A 52 7.05 -18.80 -4.82
N GLY A 53 7.87 -18.48 -5.82
CA GLY A 53 8.33 -19.49 -6.79
C GLY A 53 7.16 -20.23 -7.45
N GLU A 54 7.39 -21.49 -7.80
CA GLU A 54 6.38 -22.35 -8.44
C GLU A 54 5.42 -22.99 -7.42
N HIS A 55 5.93 -23.39 -6.26
CA HIS A 55 5.17 -24.19 -5.28
C HIS A 55 4.98 -23.50 -3.92
N GLY A 56 5.62 -22.37 -3.70
CA GLY A 56 5.60 -21.65 -2.43
C GLY A 56 7.01 -21.30 -1.93
N PRO A 57 7.09 -20.58 -0.80
CA PRO A 57 8.35 -20.08 -0.31
C PRO A 57 9.25 -21.17 0.23
N SER A 58 10.52 -21.06 -0.15
CA SER A 58 11.58 -21.92 0.34
C SER A 58 11.74 -21.78 1.85
N ASP A 59 12.30 -22.80 2.49
CA ASP A 59 12.72 -22.77 3.88
C ASP A 59 13.60 -21.56 4.22
N HIS A 60 14.48 -21.16 3.30
CA HIS A 60 15.32 -20.00 3.47
C HIS A 60 14.47 -18.72 3.49
N ASP A 61 13.56 -18.55 2.53
CA ASP A 61 12.69 -17.39 2.44
C ASP A 61 11.76 -17.29 3.65
N ARG A 62 11.19 -18.41 4.10
CA ARG A 62 10.37 -18.46 5.31
C ARG A 62 11.10 -17.94 6.54
N ARG A 63 12.40 -18.22 6.68
CA ARG A 63 13.21 -17.77 7.83
C ARG A 63 13.64 -16.31 7.76
N HIS A 64 13.84 -15.75 6.57
CA HIS A 64 14.52 -14.44 6.42
C HIS A 64 13.63 -13.34 5.82
N HIS A 65 12.55 -13.73 5.14
CA HIS A 65 11.70 -12.84 4.34
C HIS A 65 10.23 -12.83 4.80
N VAL A 66 9.96 -13.25 6.04
CA VAL A 66 8.62 -13.23 6.64
C VAL A 66 8.63 -12.37 7.91
N SER A 67 7.57 -11.60 8.14
CA SER A 67 7.40 -10.80 9.35
C SER A 67 7.29 -11.68 10.59
N GLN A 68 7.68 -11.15 11.76
CA GLN A 68 7.53 -11.89 13.02
C GLN A 68 6.07 -12.17 13.35
N VAL A 69 5.14 -11.30 12.92
CA VAL A 69 3.70 -11.50 13.11
C VAL A 69 3.21 -12.73 12.36
N LEU A 70 3.63 -12.91 11.11
CA LEU A 70 3.27 -14.10 10.33
C LEU A 70 3.93 -15.38 10.86
N LEU A 71 5.19 -15.29 11.31
CA LEU A 71 5.86 -16.43 11.95
C LEU A 71 5.11 -16.89 13.21
N GLU A 72 4.62 -15.95 14.01
CA GLU A 72 3.83 -16.29 15.19
C GLU A 72 2.44 -16.83 14.81
N ARG A 73 1.79 -16.25 13.78
CA ARG A 73 0.52 -16.77 13.24
C ARG A 73 0.66 -18.22 12.76
N GLN A 74 1.78 -18.57 12.11
CA GLN A 74 2.05 -19.95 11.67
C GLN A 74 2.18 -20.92 12.85
N ARG A 75 2.77 -20.48 13.98
CA ARG A 75 2.91 -21.33 15.17
C ARG A 75 1.58 -21.62 15.84
N THR A 76 0.64 -20.67 15.79
CA THR A 76 -0.70 -20.82 16.38
C THR A 76 -1.70 -21.45 15.40
N THR A 77 -1.37 -21.51 14.11
CA THR A 77 -2.19 -22.11 13.04
C THR A 77 -1.47 -23.34 12.47
N ALA A 78 -1.46 -24.44 13.23
CA ALA A 78 -0.67 -25.62 12.86
C ALA A 78 -1.23 -26.41 11.67
N GLU A 79 -2.52 -26.26 11.36
CA GLU A 79 -3.20 -27.07 10.34
C GLU A 79 -3.08 -26.50 8.93
N SER A 80 -2.68 -25.23 8.77
CA SER A 80 -2.54 -24.60 7.46
C SER A 80 -1.29 -23.74 7.37
N ASP A 81 -0.75 -23.65 6.16
CA ASP A 81 0.32 -22.73 5.82
C ASP A 81 -0.25 -21.32 5.67
N VAL A 82 0.10 -20.42 6.58
CA VAL A 82 -0.42 -19.05 6.59
C VAL A 82 0.10 -18.21 5.43
N LEU A 83 1.19 -18.63 4.78
CA LEU A 83 1.76 -17.94 3.62
C LEU A 83 1.07 -18.33 2.31
N LEU A 84 0.50 -19.53 2.27
CA LEU A 84 -0.19 -20.10 1.10
C LEU A 84 -1.70 -20.19 1.27
N CYS A 85 -2.22 -19.93 2.48
CA CYS A 85 -3.63 -20.07 2.83
C CYS A 85 -4.17 -21.48 2.58
N ALA A 86 -3.34 -22.50 2.71
CA ALA A 86 -3.68 -23.88 2.33
C ALA A 86 -2.99 -24.92 3.22
N GLN A 87 -3.54 -26.14 3.26
CA GLN A 87 -2.95 -27.25 4.01
C GLN A 87 -1.91 -28.05 3.20
N ASN A 88 -1.92 -27.90 1.87
CA ASN A 88 -1.07 -28.66 0.96
C ASN A 88 -0.29 -27.70 0.05
N GLU A 89 0.70 -28.24 -0.66
CA GLU A 89 1.50 -27.50 -1.63
C GLU A 89 0.76 -27.34 -2.97
N PRO A 90 0.66 -26.13 -3.54
CA PRO A 90 0.09 -25.89 -4.87
C PRO A 90 1.00 -26.40 -5.99
N GLN A 91 0.40 -26.70 -7.15
CA GLN A 91 1.14 -27.14 -8.33
C GLN A 91 1.83 -25.97 -9.04
N ASP A 92 1.22 -24.79 -9.01
CA ASP A 92 1.74 -23.57 -9.60
C ASP A 92 1.22 -22.35 -8.84
N ILE A 93 1.98 -21.25 -8.86
CA ILE A 93 1.60 -19.98 -8.25
C ILE A 93 1.82 -18.84 -9.24
N ALA A 94 0.76 -18.07 -9.49
CA ALA A 94 0.82 -16.84 -10.27
C ALA A 94 0.72 -15.61 -9.38
N ILE A 95 1.58 -14.62 -9.64
CA ILE A 95 1.57 -13.32 -8.95
C ILE A 95 0.91 -12.29 -9.87
N GLY A 96 -0.15 -11.66 -9.37
CA GLY A 96 -0.84 -10.57 -10.05
C GLY A 96 -0.05 -9.25 -10.04
N PRO A 97 -0.61 -8.19 -10.66
CA PRO A 97 0.02 -6.88 -10.65
C PRO A 97 0.15 -6.32 -9.22
N VAL A 98 1.27 -5.66 -8.95
CA VAL A 98 1.51 -5.02 -7.65
C VAL A 98 0.85 -3.64 -7.61
N THR A 99 0.09 -3.39 -6.54
CA THR A 99 -0.40 -2.06 -6.19
C THR A 99 0.44 -1.51 -5.03
N VAL A 100 0.76 -0.22 -5.08
CA VAL A 100 1.52 0.48 -4.02
C VAL A 100 0.72 1.65 -3.50
N ALA A 101 0.52 1.69 -2.18
CA ALA A 101 -0.02 2.84 -1.48
C ALA A 101 1.08 3.51 -0.67
N GLN A 102 1.75 4.50 -1.28
CA GLN A 102 2.87 5.22 -0.65
C GLN A 102 2.48 5.84 0.70
N ALA A 103 1.30 6.46 0.79
CA ALA A 103 0.81 7.06 2.02
C ALA A 103 0.59 6.05 3.17
N ALA A 104 0.36 4.78 2.85
CA ALA A 104 0.18 3.71 3.82
C ALA A 104 1.48 2.92 4.07
N GLY A 105 2.56 3.20 3.34
CA GLY A 105 3.83 2.49 3.46
C GLY A 105 3.74 1.00 3.10
N VAL A 106 2.77 0.61 2.27
CA VAL A 106 2.57 -0.79 1.85
C VAL A 106 2.41 -0.94 0.33
N GLY A 107 2.84 -2.08 -0.18
CA GLY A 107 2.45 -2.60 -1.49
C GLY A 107 1.92 -4.02 -1.36
N TRP A 108 1.08 -4.45 -2.29
CA TRP A 108 0.45 -5.76 -2.27
C TRP A 108 0.19 -6.28 -3.68
N ALA A 109 0.02 -7.59 -3.78
CA ALA A 109 -0.45 -8.26 -4.98
C ALA A 109 -1.39 -9.40 -4.63
N THR A 110 -2.32 -9.69 -5.54
CA THR A 110 -3.08 -10.94 -5.51
C THR A 110 -2.16 -12.09 -5.92
N VAL A 111 -2.16 -13.15 -5.14
CA VAL A 111 -1.49 -14.41 -5.43
C VAL A 111 -2.56 -15.43 -5.78
N THR A 112 -2.39 -16.11 -6.90
CA THR A 112 -3.29 -17.17 -7.37
C THR A 112 -2.56 -18.50 -7.29
N THR A 113 -3.12 -19.46 -6.56
CA THR A 113 -2.58 -20.82 -6.48
C THR A 113 -3.39 -21.73 -7.39
N HIS A 114 -2.70 -22.59 -8.14
CA HIS A 114 -3.30 -23.61 -8.97
C HIS A 114 -3.14 -24.98 -8.31
N TRP A 115 -4.24 -25.73 -8.30
CA TRP A 115 -4.36 -27.05 -7.71
C TRP A 115 -4.83 -28.02 -8.79
N GLY A 116 -4.53 -29.31 -8.64
CA GLY A 116 -5.01 -30.33 -9.57
C GLY A 116 -6.53 -30.30 -9.76
N SER A 117 -7.00 -30.74 -10.94
CA SER A 117 -8.41 -30.66 -11.36
C SER A 117 -8.92 -29.22 -11.59
N ASP A 118 -8.09 -28.36 -12.18
CA ASP A 118 -8.42 -26.97 -12.55
C ASP A 118 -8.92 -26.08 -11.40
N ARG A 119 -8.63 -26.47 -10.15
CA ARG A 119 -9.02 -25.70 -8.98
C ARG A 119 -8.01 -24.58 -8.76
N THR A 120 -8.51 -23.37 -8.53
CA THR A 120 -7.68 -22.21 -8.17
C THR A 120 -8.15 -21.61 -6.87
N ASP A 121 -7.21 -21.03 -6.12
CA ASP A 121 -7.52 -20.20 -4.96
C ASP A 121 -6.73 -18.87 -5.04
N THR A 122 -7.15 -17.87 -4.29
CA THR A 122 -6.49 -16.56 -4.27
C THR A 122 -6.34 -16.01 -2.87
N PHE A 123 -5.24 -15.31 -2.64
CA PHE A 123 -5.03 -14.53 -1.42
C PHE A 123 -4.25 -13.26 -1.73
N THR A 124 -4.17 -12.34 -0.78
CA THR A 124 -3.40 -11.09 -0.96
C THR A 124 -2.16 -11.11 -0.08
N ALA A 125 -0.99 -10.89 -0.69
CA ALA A 125 0.28 -10.77 0.01
C ALA A 125 0.67 -9.28 0.13
N TYR A 126 0.98 -8.85 1.35
CA TYR A 126 1.36 -7.48 1.69
C TYR A 126 2.85 -7.38 1.99
N VAL A 127 3.46 -6.28 1.56
CA VAL A 127 4.87 -5.96 1.75
C VAL A 127 5.00 -4.53 2.23
N ARG A 128 5.80 -4.34 3.28
CA ARG A 128 6.17 -3.02 3.81
C ARG A 128 7.19 -2.33 2.89
N LEU A 129 6.93 -1.10 2.47
CA LEU A 129 7.82 -0.35 1.57
C LEU A 129 9.16 0.02 2.22
N ASP A 130 9.18 0.13 3.55
CA ASP A 130 10.35 0.47 4.35
C ASP A 130 11.16 -0.77 4.82
N SER A 131 10.67 -1.99 4.57
CA SER A 131 11.33 -3.21 5.06
C SER A 131 12.71 -3.44 4.45
N ARG A 132 13.74 -3.69 5.27
CA ARG A 132 15.09 -4.00 4.78
C ARG A 132 15.67 -5.22 5.52
N PRO A 133 15.84 -6.39 4.87
CA PRO A 133 15.47 -6.71 3.48
C PRO A 133 13.94 -6.68 3.25
N ILE A 134 13.48 -6.78 2.00
CA ILE A 134 12.05 -6.92 1.68
C ILE A 134 11.50 -8.18 2.37
N ARG A 135 10.33 -8.07 3.02
CA ARG A 135 9.65 -9.19 3.68
C ARG A 135 8.15 -9.16 3.39
N ILE A 136 7.52 -10.33 3.41
CA ILE A 136 6.07 -10.44 3.54
C ILE A 136 5.68 -9.93 4.92
N ASP A 137 4.83 -8.91 4.94
CA ASP A 137 4.32 -8.29 6.15
C ASP A 137 3.10 -9.03 6.69
N ASP A 138 2.13 -9.26 5.81
CA ASP A 138 0.88 -9.96 6.10
C ASP A 138 0.39 -10.72 4.86
N VAL A 139 -0.47 -11.72 5.10
CA VAL A 139 -1.20 -12.48 4.10
C VAL A 139 -2.65 -12.55 4.51
N ILE A 140 -3.54 -12.19 3.60
CA ILE A 140 -4.99 -12.26 3.80
C ILE A 140 -5.56 -13.32 2.88
N CYS A 141 -6.02 -14.41 3.47
CA CYS A 141 -6.70 -15.50 2.77
C CYS A 141 -8.10 -15.06 2.34
N ALA A 142 -8.50 -15.36 1.10
CA ALA A 142 -9.91 -15.32 0.73
C ALA A 142 -10.61 -16.43 1.54
N GLY A 143 -11.62 -16.05 2.33
CA GLY A 143 -12.37 -17.00 3.16
C GLY A 143 -13.41 -17.79 2.38
#